data_AF-A0A6C0E0M9-F1
#
_entry.id   AF-A0A6C0E0M9-F1
#
_cell.length_a   1.000
_cell.length_b   1.000
_cell.length_c   1.000
_cell.angle_alpha   90.00
_cell.angle_beta   90.00
_cell.angle_gamma   90.00
#
_symmetry.space_group_name_H-M   'P 1'
#
loop_
_entity.id
_entity.type
_entity.pdbx_description
1 polymer ?
#
loop_
_entity_poly.entity_id
_entity_poly.type
_entity_poly.pdbx_seq_one_letter_code
_entity_poly.pdbx_strand_id
1 'polypeptide(L)'
;MSLQNIFSKKNMNLIVGLITLLVILWIAMYAIPSLFVNLFDTFLGQLILVGFIILAIMHNMLFGVGLATVFVILYQFSHMKK
;
A
#
# COMPACT_ATOMS: atom_id res chain seq x y z
N MET A 1 4.73 -4.60 -23.02
CA MET A 1 3.34 -4.81 -22.52
C MET A 1 2.51 -3.64 -23.03
N SER A 2 1.48 -3.84 -23.86
CA SER A 2 0.71 -2.74 -24.45
C SER A 2 -0.35 -2.20 -23.46
N LEU A 3 -0.59 -0.89 -23.46
CA LEU A 3 -1.63 -0.24 -22.67
C LEU A 3 -3.02 -0.86 -22.90
N GLN A 4 -3.30 -1.28 -24.13
CA GLN A 4 -4.55 -1.96 -24.50
C GLN A 4 -4.76 -3.28 -23.75
N ASN A 5 -3.70 -4.01 -23.39
CA ASN A 5 -3.83 -5.24 -22.60
C ASN A 5 -4.17 -4.94 -21.13
N ILE A 6 -3.75 -3.79 -20.60
CA ILE A 6 -4.06 -3.35 -19.23
C ILE A 6 -5.54 -2.98 -19.11
N PHE A 7 -6.14 -2.39 -20.15
CA PHE A 7 -7.56 -2.01 -20.19
C PHE A 7 -8.51 -3.09 -20.76
N SER A 8 -8.09 -4.35 -20.81
CA SER A 8 -8.99 -5.44 -21.21
C SER A 8 -10.10 -5.66 -20.17
N LYS A 9 -11.28 -6.14 -20.58
CA LYS A 9 -12.41 -6.44 -19.67
C LYS A 9 -12.02 -7.32 -18.48
N LYS A 10 -11.07 -8.23 -18.65
CA LYS A 10 -10.51 -9.09 -17.59
C LYS A 10 -9.80 -8.28 -16.50
N ASN A 11 -9.04 -7.26 -16.90
CA ASN A 11 -8.29 -6.40 -15.99
C ASN A 11 -9.13 -5.25 -15.45
N MET A 12 -10.26 -4.93 -16.09
CA MET A 12 -11.16 -3.86 -15.65
C MET A 12 -11.71 -4.11 -14.24
N ASN A 13 -12.09 -5.35 -13.90
CA ASN A 13 -12.49 -5.70 -12.53
C ASN A 13 -11.35 -5.56 -11.53
N LEU A 14 -10.12 -5.93 -11.90
CA LEU A 14 -8.94 -5.79 -11.04
C LEU A 14 -8.61 -4.31 -10.81
N ILE A 15 -8.72 -3.48 -11.85
CA ILE A 15 -8.50 -2.03 -11.77
C ILE A 15 -9.56 -1.37 -10.88
N VAL A 16 -10.85 -1.71 -11.06
CA VAL A 16 -11.93 -1.18 -10.22
C VAL A 16 -11.77 -1.61 -8.77
N GLY A 17 -11.39 -2.87 -8.52
CA GLY A 17 -11.08 -3.37 -7.18
C GLY A 17 -9.91 -2.63 -6.54
N LEU A 18 -8.83 -2.40 -7.31
CA LEU A 18 -7.66 -1.64 -6.85
C LEU A 18 -8.03 -0.18 -6.52
N ILE A 19 -8.80 0.49 -7.39
CA ILE A 19 -9.26 1.87 -7.15
C ILE A 19 -10.15 1.93 -5.90
N THR A 20 -11.08 0.99 -5.75
CA THR A 20 -11.95 0.91 -4.57
C THR A 20 -11.13 0.75 -3.30
N LEU A 21 -10.14 -0.13 -3.31
CA LEU A 21 -9.23 -0.36 -2.19
C LEU A 21 -8.41 0.90 -1.87
N LEU A 22 -7.93 1.61 -2.89
CA LEU A 22 -7.20 2.88 -2.73
C LEU A 22 -8.08 3.98 -2.12
N VAL A 23 -9.35 4.08 -2.52
CA VAL A 23 -10.29 5.07 -1.97
C VAL A 23 -10.60 4.77 -0.51
N ILE A 24 -10.84 3.50 -0.15
CA ILE A 24 -11.06 3.08 1.24
C ILE A 24 -9.83 3.38 2.09
N LEU A 25 -8.63 3.06 1.57
CA LEU A 25 -7.37 3.35 2.25
C LEU A 25 -7.22 4.87 2.49
N TRP A 26 -7.55 5.69 1.49
CA TRP A 26 -7.53 7.15 1.62
C TRP A 26 -8.50 7.66 2.69
N ILE A 27 -9.74 7.15 2.73
CA ILE A 27 -10.73 7.51 3.77
C ILE A 27 -10.21 7.11 5.15
N ALA A 28 -9.64 5.91 5.30
CA ALA A 28 -9.08 5.45 6.56
C ALA A 28 -7.92 6.35 7.04
N MET A 29 -7.02 6.73 6.12
CA MET A 29 -5.93 7.67 6.40
C MET A 29 -6.43 9.05 6.83
N TYR A 30 -7.53 9.51 6.24
CA TYR A 30 -8.14 10.80 6.59
C TYR A 30 -8.84 10.74 7.96
N ALA A 31 -9.57 9.67 8.23
CA ALA A 31 -10.36 9.52 9.46
C ALA A 31 -9.48 9.29 10.71
N ILE A 32 -8.40 8.51 10.59
CA ILE A 32 -7.55 8.16 11.73
C ILE A 32 -6.06 8.29 11.35
N PRO A 33 -5.55 9.53 11.19
CA PRO A 33 -4.17 9.76 10.78
C PRO A 33 -3.16 9.22 11.81
N SER A 34 -3.52 9.16 13.09
CA SER A 34 -2.68 8.65 14.17
C SER A 34 -2.35 7.17 14.04
N LEU A 35 -3.22 6.35 13.44
CA LEU A 35 -2.94 4.91 13.23
C LEU A 35 -1.78 4.73 12.25
N PHE A 36 -1.76 5.52 11.18
CA PHE A 36 -0.68 5.47 10.19
C PHE A 36 0.62 6.05 10.77
N VAL A 37 0.56 7.20 11.45
CA VAL A 37 1.73 7.76 12.15
C VAL A 37 2.32 6.76 13.14
N ASN A 38 1.48 6.13 13.99
CA ASN A 38 1.94 5.14 14.95
C ASN A 38 2.48 3.87 14.27
N LEU A 39 1.93 3.46 13.13
CA LEU A 39 2.44 2.31 12.36
C LEU A 39 3.86 2.58 11.84
N PHE A 40 4.19 3.82 11.50
CA PHE A 40 5.50 4.19 10.97
C PHE A 40 6.51 4.62 12.05
N ASP A 41 6.04 5.22 13.15
CA ASP A 41 6.91 5.84 14.17
C ASP A 41 7.21 4.91 15.35
N THR A 42 6.38 3.89 15.59
CA THR A 42 6.61 2.96 16.70
C THR A 42 7.46 1.77 16.29
N PHE A 43 8.29 1.28 17.21
CA PHE A 43 9.09 0.06 17.01
C PHE A 43 8.20 -1.13 16.62
N LEU A 44 7.05 -1.27 17.27
CA LEU A 44 6.08 -2.34 16.98
C LEU A 44 5.51 -2.21 15.56
N GLY A 45 5.15 -1.00 15.14
CA GLY A 45 4.66 -0.73 13.80
C GLY A 45 5.69 -1.03 12.71
N GLN A 46 6.95 -0.63 12.91
CA GLN A 46 8.05 -0.95 12.01
C GLN A 46 8.28 -2.45 11.89
N LEU A 47 8.19 -3.19 13.01
CA LEU A 47 8.33 -4.65 13.02
C LEU A 47 7.20 -5.33 12.24
N ILE A 48 5.97 -4.84 12.37
CA ILE A 48 4.82 -5.30 11.58
C ILE A 48 5.04 -5.03 10.08
N LEU A 49 5.48 -3.83 9.71
CA LEU A 49 5.74 -3.46 8.31
C LEU A 49 6.81 -4.35 7.67
N VAL A 50 7.92 -4.58 8.37
CA VAL A 50 8.99 -5.48 7.92
C VAL A 50 8.47 -6.91 7.79
N GLY A 51 7.70 -7.39 8.77
CA GLY A 51 7.05 -8.70 8.70
C GLY A 51 6.15 -8.86 7.48
N PHE A 52 5.33 -7.85 7.17
CA PHE A 52 4.48 -7.84 5.98
C PHE A 52 5.27 -7.87 4.67
N ILE A 53 6.35 -7.09 4.58
CA ILE A 53 7.24 -7.12 3.40
C ILE A 53 7.86 -8.50 3.23
N ILE A 54 8.36 -9.11 4.31
CA ILE A 54 8.96 -10.46 4.26
C ILE A 54 7.90 -11.48 3.79
N LEU A 55 6.70 -11.48 4.38
CA LEU A 55 5.60 -12.34 3.98
C LEU A 55 5.21 -12.15 2.51
N ALA A 56 5.14 -10.90 2.04
CA ALA A 56 4.81 -10.58 0.66
C ALA A 56 5.90 -11.05 -0.32
N ILE A 57 7.18 -10.86 0.02
CA ILE A 57 8.31 -11.35 -0.78
C ILE A 57 8.30 -12.88 -0.85
N MET A 58 8.01 -13.56 0.27
CA MET A 58 7.89 -15.03 0.31
C MET A 58 6.81 -15.56 -0.63
N HIS A 59 5.71 -14.82 -0.81
CA HIS A 59 4.67 -15.21 -1.74
C HIS A 59 5.04 -14.89 -3.19
N ASN A 60 5.49 -13.66 -3.45
CA ASN A 60 5.92 -13.21 -4.77
C ASN A 60 6.77 -11.94 -4.66
N MET A 61 8.00 -12.02 -5.14
CA MET A 61 8.97 -10.92 -5.09
C MET A 61 8.43 -9.61 -5.69
N LEU A 62 7.68 -9.67 -6.78
CA LEU A 62 7.14 -8.50 -7.47
C LEU A 62 6.06 -7.80 -6.61
N PHE A 63 5.24 -8.58 -5.91
CA PHE A 63 4.27 -8.05 -4.94
C PHE A 63 4.96 -7.47 -3.70
N GLY A 64 6.01 -8.13 -3.19
CA GLY A 64 6.80 -7.62 -2.07
C GLY A 64 7.47 -6.28 -2.36
N VAL A 65 8.07 -6.13 -3.54
CA VAL A 65 8.67 -4.86 -4.00
C VAL A 65 7.60 -3.78 -4.19
N GLY A 66 6.44 -4.14 -4.75
CA GLY A 66 5.30 -3.22 -4.87
C GLY A 66 4.79 -2.73 -3.52
N LEU A 67 4.62 -3.65 -2.55
CA LEU A 67 4.16 -3.34 -1.20
C LEU A 67 5.15 -2.43 -0.46
N ALA A 68 6.46 -2.74 -0.55
CA ALA A 68 7.50 -1.91 0.04
C ALA A 68 7.49 -0.48 -0.54
N THR A 69 7.28 -0.34 -1.85
CA THR A 69 7.15 0.97 -2.50
C THR A 69 5.96 1.76 -1.95
N VAL A 70 4.80 1.11 -1.81
CA VAL A 70 3.61 1.74 -1.21
C VAL A 70 3.88 2.19 0.23
N PHE A 71 4.51 1.36 1.05
CA PHE A 71 4.87 1.74 2.43
C PHE A 71 5.82 2.93 2.50
N VAL A 72 6.81 3.02 1.60
CA VAL A 72 7.70 4.20 1.51
C VAL A 72 6.93 5.47 1.17
N ILE A 73 5.99 5.39 0.21
CA ILE A 73 5.14 6.54 -0.16
C ILE A 73 4.28 6.97 1.04
N LEU A 74 3.65 6.01 1.72
CA LEU A 74 2.81 6.27 2.90
C LEU A 74 3.62 6.84 4.08
N TYR A 75 4.84 6.34 4.30
CA TYR A 75 5.76 6.88 5.30
C TYR A 75 6.03 8.37 5.06
N GLN A 76 6.30 8.73 3.82
CA GLN A 76 6.51 10.13 3.43
C GLN A 76 5.27 10.99 3.68
N PHE A 77 4.08 10.55 3.26
CA PHE A 77 2.85 11.29 3.51
C PHE A 77 2.52 11.43 5.01
N SER A 78 2.88 10.42 5.81
CA SER A 78 2.72 10.46 7.26
C SER A 78 3.59 11.54 7.91
N HIS A 79 4.77 11.81 7.36
CA HIS A 79 5.75 12.75 7.92
C HIS A 79 5.67 14.17 7.33
N MET A 80 5.08 14.36 6.15
CA MET A 80 4.92 15.67 5.51
C MET A 80 3.94 16.62 6.22
N LYS A 81 3.19 16.17 7.24
CA LYS A 81 2.26 17.02 8.02
C LYS A 81 2.94 17.77 9.19
N LYS A 82 4.26 17.84 9.23
CA LYS A 82 5.00 18.65 10.22
C LYS A 82 5.29 20.05 9.70
#